data_AF-A0A5C0AZG3-F1
#
_entry.id   AF-A0A5C0AZG3-F1
#
_cell.length_a   1.000
_cell.length_b   1.000
_cell.length_c   1.000
_cell.angle_alpha   90.00
_cell.angle_beta   90.00
_cell.angle_gamma   90.00
#
_symmetry.space_group_name_H-M   'P 1'
#
loop_
_entity.id
_entity.type
_entity.pdbx_description
1 polymer ?
#
loop_
_entity_poly.entity_id
_entity_poly.type
_entity_poly.pdbx_seq_one_letter_code
_entity_poly.pdbx_strand_id
1 'polypeptide(L)'
;MFEHTEHFVRLSVEWLRLGVEALGAVVILFGLLATLRVLFRKFTGDQEVGFGKARITFARYLTLALELQLAADILSTSVSPSWDQIGKLAAIAVIRTALNFFLTQEMKEEERNPGKTIP
;
A
#
# COMPACT_ATOMS: atom_id res chain seq x y z
N MET A 1 -21.95 -22.41 25.12
CA MET A 1 -22.58 -22.19 23.79
C MET A 1 -22.09 -20.89 23.15
N PHE A 2 -22.00 -19.77 23.89
CA PHE A 2 -21.51 -18.48 23.36
C PHE A 2 -20.03 -18.47 22.92
N GLU A 3 -19.14 -19.22 23.58
CA GLU A 3 -17.71 -19.22 23.23
C GLU A 3 -17.38 -19.84 21.85
N HIS A 4 -18.13 -20.86 21.41
CA HIS A 4 -17.93 -21.45 20.08
C HIS A 4 -18.32 -20.48 18.96
N THR A 5 -19.36 -19.67 19.18
CA THR A 5 -19.82 -18.67 18.21
C THR A 5 -18.81 -17.53 18.08
N GLU A 6 -18.25 -17.06 19.20
CA GLU A 6 -17.21 -16.02 19.17
C GLU A 6 -15.94 -16.47 18.43
N HIS A 7 -15.50 -17.71 18.66
CA HIS A 7 -14.31 -18.25 17.99
C HIS A 7 -14.53 -18.39 16.48
N PHE A 8 -15.72 -18.85 16.05
CA PHE A 8 -16.05 -18.98 14.63
C PHE A 8 -16.12 -17.63 13.92
N VAL A 9 -16.69 -16.62 14.57
CA VAL A 9 -16.80 -15.26 14.03
C VAL A 9 -15.43 -14.59 13.90
N ARG A 10 -14.55 -14.73 14.90
CA ARG A 10 -13.17 -14.21 14.84
C ARG A 10 -12.37 -14.82 13.69
N LEU A 11 -12.37 -16.15 13.58
CA LEU A 11 -11.68 -16.84 12.49
C LEU A 11 -12.19 -16.40 11.12
N SER A 12 -13.51 -16.29 10.96
CA SER A 12 -14.12 -15.86 9.70
C SER A 12 -13.65 -14.46 9.29
N VAL A 13 -13.54 -13.54 10.26
CA VAL A 13 -13.10 -12.17 10.03
C VAL A 13 -11.60 -12.07 9.77
N GLU A 14 -10.78 -12.90 10.41
CA GLU A 14 -9.35 -12.98 10.11
C GLU A 14 -9.09 -13.47 8.68
N TRP A 15 -9.79 -14.51 8.25
CA TRP A 15 -9.71 -15.01 6.87
C TRP A 15 -10.18 -13.97 5.86
N LEU A 16 -11.25 -13.24 6.19
CA LEU A 16 -11.78 -12.19 5.32
C LEU A 16 -10.83 -11.00 5.23
N ARG A 17 -10.25 -10.56 6.36
CA ARG A 17 -9.20 -9.54 6.41
C ARG A 17 -8.01 -9.94 5.54
N LEU A 18 -7.45 -11.15 5.75
CA LEU A 18 -6.34 -11.67 4.95
C LEU A 18 -6.66 -11.69 3.46
N GLY A 19 -7.89 -12.10 3.09
CA GLY A 19 -8.34 -12.09 1.70
C GLY A 19 -8.35 -10.68 1.10
N VAL A 20 -8.87 -9.69 1.83
CA VAL A 20 -8.93 -8.30 1.37
C VAL A 20 -7.52 -7.68 1.29
N GLU A 21 -6.64 -7.97 2.24
CA GLU A 21 -5.23 -7.54 2.20
C GLU A 21 -4.48 -8.14 1.01
N ALA A 22 -4.68 -9.44 0.75
CA ALA A 22 -4.10 -10.11 -0.41
C ALA A 22 -4.61 -9.50 -1.72
N LEU A 23 -5.91 -9.18 -1.81
CA LEU A 23 -6.48 -8.49 -2.96
C LEU A 23 -5.85 -7.10 -3.14
N GLY A 24 -5.68 -6.34 -2.07
CA GLY A 24 -4.98 -5.05 -2.10
C GLY A 24 -3.55 -5.19 -2.62
N ALA A 25 -2.80 -6.20 -2.16
CA ALA A 25 -1.45 -6.49 -2.65
C ALA A 25 -1.43 -6.84 -4.15
N VAL A 26 -2.40 -7.62 -4.62
CA VAL A 26 -2.58 -7.96 -6.04
C VAL A 26 -2.87 -6.71 -6.88
N VAL A 27 -3.72 -5.80 -6.39
CA VAL A 27 -4.00 -4.52 -7.06
C VAL A 27 -2.74 -3.66 -7.19
N ILE A 28 -1.92 -3.59 -6.13
CA ILE A 28 -0.62 -2.87 -6.16
C ILE A 28 0.30 -3.50 -7.22
N LEU A 29 0.39 -4.83 -7.25
CA LEU A 29 1.21 -5.56 -8.23
C LEU A 29 0.77 -5.25 -9.66
N PHE A 30 -0.54 -5.26 -9.94
CA PHE A 30 -1.05 -4.88 -11.26
C PHE A 30 -0.74 -3.42 -11.60
N GLY A 31 -0.87 -2.51 -10.65
CA GLY A 31 -0.50 -1.11 -10.83
C GLY A 31 0.97 -0.93 -11.18
N LEU A 32 1.86 -1.69 -10.52
CA LEU A 32 3.29 -1.70 -10.82
C LEU A 32 3.54 -2.19 -12.26
N LEU A 33 2.96 -3.33 -12.65
CA LEU A 33 3.11 -3.88 -13.99
C LEU A 33 2.58 -2.93 -15.08
N ALA A 34 1.42 -2.30 -14.84
CA ALA A 34 0.84 -1.30 -15.75
C ALA A 34 1.78 -0.08 -15.90
N THR A 35 2.34 0.39 -14.80
CA THR A 35 3.30 1.51 -14.77
C THR A 35 4.58 1.17 -15.53
N LEU A 36 5.15 -0.01 -15.31
CA LEU A 36 6.32 -0.51 -16.03
C LEU A 36 6.06 -0.60 -17.54
N ARG A 37 4.88 -1.09 -17.95
CA ARG A 37 4.48 -1.15 -19.37
C ARG A 37 4.46 0.25 -20.01
N VAL A 38 3.96 1.26 -19.31
CA VAL A 38 3.93 2.65 -19.78
C VAL A 38 5.35 3.21 -19.91
N LEU A 39 6.23 2.94 -18.94
CA LEU A 39 7.64 3.32 -18.97
C LEU A 39 8.41 2.64 -20.12
N PHE A 40 8.17 1.36 -20.38
CA PHE A 40 8.84 0.61 -21.43
C PHE A 40 8.46 1.13 -22.84
N ARG A 41 7.19 1.49 -23.05
CA ARG A 41 6.72 2.10 -24.30
C ARG A 41 7.38 3.45 -24.57
N LYS A 42 7.64 4.23 -23.52
CA LYS A 42 8.39 5.50 -23.62
C LYS A 42 9.82 5.29 -24.10
N PHE A 43 10.51 4.26 -23.59
CA PHE A 43 11.86 3.90 -24.03
C PHE A 43 11.93 3.48 -25.51
N THR A 44 10.81 3.04 -26.09
CA THR A 44 10.72 2.57 -27.48
C THR A 44 10.38 3.67 -28.49
N GLY A 45 10.22 4.94 -28.06
CA GLY A 45 10.20 6.10 -28.97
C GLY A 45 8.92 6.96 -29.02
N ASP A 46 7.88 6.68 -28.24
CA ASP A 46 6.72 7.57 -28.12
C ASP A 46 7.07 8.77 -27.21
N GLN A 47 7.47 9.90 -27.81
CA GLN A 47 7.88 11.12 -27.09
C GLN A 47 6.76 11.79 -26.27
N GLU A 48 5.49 11.43 -26.46
CA GLU A 48 4.36 12.09 -25.79
C GLU A 48 3.94 11.46 -24.45
N VAL A 49 4.52 10.32 -24.05
CA VAL A 49 4.17 9.67 -22.77
C VAL A 49 5.07 10.18 -21.65
N GLY A 50 4.74 11.36 -21.12
CA GLY A 50 5.45 11.95 -19.99
C GLY A 50 5.38 11.08 -18.72
N PHE A 51 6.39 11.21 -17.84
CA PHE A 51 6.43 10.57 -16.52
C PHE A 51 5.14 10.76 -15.71
N GLY A 52 4.40 11.85 -15.95
CA GLY A 52 3.10 12.11 -15.35
C GLY A 52 2.05 11.01 -15.62
N LYS A 53 2.01 10.40 -16.81
CA LYS A 53 1.00 9.39 -17.15
C LYS A 53 1.25 8.06 -16.43
N ALA A 54 2.51 7.67 -16.29
CA ALA A 54 2.93 6.51 -15.49
C ALA A 54 2.61 6.72 -14.01
N ARG A 55 2.93 7.90 -13.47
CA ARG A 55 2.62 8.28 -12.07
C ARG A 55 1.11 8.27 -11.79
N ILE A 56 0.30 8.86 -12.66
CA ILE A 56 -1.17 8.87 -12.52
C ILE A 56 -1.73 7.45 -12.59
N THR A 57 -1.20 6.61 -13.47
CA THR A 57 -1.62 5.20 -13.57
C THR A 57 -1.34 4.48 -12.25
N PHE A 58 -0.12 4.56 -11.73
CA PHE A 58 0.25 3.95 -10.46
C PHE A 58 -0.60 4.45 -9.28
N ALA A 59 -0.80 5.77 -9.22
CA ALA A 59 -1.58 6.41 -8.16
C ALA A 59 -3.02 5.85 -8.08
N ARG A 60 -3.67 5.58 -9.22
CA ARG A 60 -5.03 5.00 -9.23
C ARG A 60 -5.08 3.61 -8.61
N TYR A 61 -4.12 2.75 -8.93
CA TYR A 61 -4.04 1.42 -8.34
C TYR A 61 -3.70 1.47 -6.85
N LEU A 62 -2.81 2.38 -6.44
CA LEU A 62 -2.51 2.60 -5.02
C LEU A 62 -3.74 3.05 -4.23
N THR A 63 -4.50 4.04 -4.73
CA THR A 63 -5.73 4.49 -4.06
C THR A 63 -6.72 3.35 -3.87
N LEU A 64 -6.95 2.54 -4.91
CA LEU A 64 -7.85 1.38 -4.81
C LEU A 64 -7.36 0.37 -3.77
N ALA A 65 -6.06 0.05 -3.76
CA ALA A 65 -5.50 -0.88 -2.79
C ALA A 65 -5.61 -0.35 -1.35
N LEU A 66 -5.45 0.96 -1.14
CA LEU A 66 -5.58 1.60 0.17
C LEU A 66 -7.02 1.57 0.68
N GLU A 67 -8.01 1.78 -0.19
CA GLU A 67 -9.43 1.66 0.18
C GLU A 67 -9.77 0.23 0.63
N LEU A 68 -9.24 -0.79 -0.07
CA LEU A 68 -9.42 -2.19 0.30
C LEU A 68 -8.76 -2.50 1.65
N GLN A 69 -7.52 -2.06 1.85
CA GLN A 69 -6.79 -2.28 3.11
C GLN A 69 -7.49 -1.59 4.29
N LEU A 70 -7.99 -0.36 4.10
CA LEU A 70 -8.75 0.35 5.11
C LEU A 70 -10.03 -0.42 5.50
N ALA A 71 -10.74 -1.02 4.53
CA ALA A 71 -11.90 -1.85 4.82
C ALA A 71 -11.52 -3.12 5.62
N ALA A 72 -10.37 -3.73 5.32
CA ALA A 72 -9.85 -4.88 6.07
C ALA A 72 -9.52 -4.52 7.53
N ASP A 73 -8.94 -3.33 7.74
CA ASP A 73 -8.60 -2.82 9.07
C ASP A 73 -9.87 -2.52 9.90
N ILE A 74 -10.88 -1.88 9.29
CA ILE A 74 -12.18 -1.63 9.93
C ILE A 74 -12.83 -2.95 10.37
N LEU A 75 -12.86 -3.95 9.48
CA LEU A 75 -13.40 -5.27 9.79
C LEU A 75 -12.71 -5.89 11.02
N SER A 76 -11.37 -5.82 11.08
CA SER A 76 -10.59 -6.32 12.20
C SER A 76 -10.95 -5.65 13.52
N THR A 77 -11.15 -4.33 13.51
CA THR A 77 -11.49 -3.57 14.73
C THR A 77 -12.91 -3.83 15.23
N SER A 78 -13.82 -4.29 14.36
CA SER A 78 -15.24 -4.45 14.69
C SER A 78 -15.59 -5.76 15.43
N VAL A 79 -14.73 -6.79 15.37
CA VAL A 79 -15.11 -8.16 15.79
C VAL A 79 -14.46 -8.61 17.09
N SER A 80 -13.33 -8.02 17.49
CA SER A 80 -12.84 -8.10 18.87
C SER A 80 -11.69 -7.14 19.06
N PRO A 81 -11.73 -6.23 20.05
CA PRO A 81 -10.54 -5.50 20.44
C PRO A 81 -9.66 -6.44 21.28
N SER A 82 -8.98 -7.41 20.67
CA SER A 82 -7.89 -8.10 21.35
C SER A 82 -6.67 -7.19 21.32
N TRP A 83 -6.20 -6.77 22.50
CA TRP A 83 -5.09 -5.81 22.63
C TRP A 83 -3.81 -6.29 21.91
N ASP A 84 -3.61 -7.61 21.77
CA ASP A 84 -2.48 -8.20 21.06
C ASP A 84 -2.56 -8.00 19.53
N GLN A 85 -3.75 -8.12 18.93
CA GLN A 85 -3.95 -7.88 17.50
C GLN A 85 -3.94 -6.39 17.16
N ILE A 86 -4.52 -5.55 18.02
CA ILE A 86 -4.43 -4.09 17.91
C ILE A 86 -2.95 -3.66 17.95
N GLY A 87 -2.15 -4.25 18.84
CA GLY A 87 -0.72 -4.00 18.92
C GLY A 87 0.04 -4.35 17.64
N LYS A 88 -0.24 -5.52 17.03
CA LYS A 88 0.37 -5.94 15.76
C LYS A 88 -0.01 -5.05 14.58
N LEU A 89 -1.29 -4.68 14.48
CA LEU A 89 -1.79 -3.75 13.46
C LEU A 89 -1.17 -2.36 13.61
N ALA A 90 -1.14 -1.83 14.84
CA ALA A 90 -0.51 -0.54 15.14
C ALA A 90 0.99 -0.55 14.80
N ALA A 91 1.71 -1.64 15.09
CA ALA A 91 3.11 -1.78 14.72
C ALA A 91 3.32 -1.74 13.20
N ILE A 92 2.50 -2.45 12.43
CA ILE A 92 2.57 -2.43 10.95
C ILE A 92 2.26 -1.03 10.41
N ALA A 93 1.23 -0.36 10.94
CA ALA A 93 0.85 0.99 10.53
C ALA A 93 1.97 2.01 10.83
N VAL A 94 2.62 1.90 11.99
CA VAL A 94 3.77 2.73 12.37
C VAL A 94 4.96 2.47 11.45
N ILE A 95 5.32 1.21 11.20
CA ILE A 95 6.41 0.85 10.29
C ILE A 95 6.16 1.43 8.89
N ARG A 96 4.93 1.26 8.38
CA ARG A 96 4.54 1.81 7.08
C ARG A 96 4.69 3.33 7.04
N THR A 97 4.22 4.01 8.08
CA THR A 97 4.29 5.48 8.17
C THR A 97 5.73 5.95 8.25
N ALA A 98 6.56 5.32 9.08
CA ALA A 98 7.96 5.65 9.24
C ALA A 98 8.75 5.43 7.95
N LEU A 99 8.62 4.26 7.31
CA LEU A 99 9.31 3.96 6.05
C LEU A 99 8.89 4.92 4.93
N ASN A 100 7.59 5.15 4.77
CA ASN A 100 7.09 6.07 3.75
C ASN A 100 7.53 7.51 4.00
N PHE A 101 7.63 7.92 5.27
CA PHE A 101 8.15 9.22 5.67
C PHE A 101 9.65 9.36 5.34
N PHE A 102 10.49 8.38 5.71
CA PHE A 102 11.93 8.40 5.40
C PHE A 102 12.19 8.45 3.90
N LEU A 103 11.53 7.58 3.12
CA LEU A 103 11.66 7.57 1.66
C LEU A 103 11.26 8.91 1.04
N THR A 104 10.13 9.49 1.46
CA THR A 104 9.68 10.80 0.97
C THR A 104 10.65 11.92 1.36
N GLN A 105 11.29 11.79 2.52
CA GLN A 105 12.24 12.78 3.02
C GLN A 105 13.58 12.71 2.26
N GLU A 106 14.11 11.51 2.03
CA GLU A 106 15.34 11.29 1.26
C GLU A 106 15.19 11.78 -0.19
N MET A 107 14.06 11.47 -0.83
CA MET A 107 13.77 11.98 -2.18
C MET A 107 13.75 13.52 -2.23
N LYS A 108 13.21 14.19 -1.21
CA LYS A 108 13.22 15.66 -1.12
C LYS A 108 14.63 16.22 -0.91
N GLU A 109 15.49 15.50 -0.21
CA GLU A 109 16.89 15.89 -0.02
C GLU A 109 17.71 15.77 -1.30
N GLU A 110 17.50 14.69 -2.07
CA GLU A 110 18.11 14.53 -3.40
C GLU A 110 17.64 15.61 -4.38
N GLU A 111 16.34 15.94 -4.40
CA GLU A 111 15.79 17.00 -5.24
C GLU A 111 16.27 18.40 -4.84
N ARG A 112 16.64 18.62 -3.57
CA ARG A 112 17.10 19.93 -3.07
C ARG A 112 18.61 20.17 -3.29
N ASN A 113 19.39 19.16 -3.70
CA ASN A 113 20.83 19.31 -3.92
C ASN A 113 21.31 18.87 -5.33
N PRO A 114 20.87 19.53 -6.42
CA PRO A 114 21.34 19.23 -7.77
C PRO A 114 22.74 19.79 -8.09
N GLY A 115 23.55 20.21 -7.11
CA GLY A 115 24.65 21.16 -7.37
C GLY A 115 25.88 21.11 -6.47
N LYS A 116 26.45 19.93 -6.18
CA LYS A 116 27.88 19.88 -5.80
C LYS A 116 28.72 19.52 -7.02
N THR A 117 28.97 20.52 -7.87
CA THR A 117 30.10 20.51 -8.80
C THR A 117 31.36 20.22 -8.00
N ILE A 118 31.99 19.10 -8.34
CA ILE A 118 33.28 18.65 -7.83
C ILE A 118 34.32 19.69 -8.29
N PRO A 119 35.17 20.24 -7.40
CA PRO A 119 36.20 21.18 -7.80
C PRO A 119 37.25 20.53 -8.71
#